data_AF-J0N5P8-F1
#
_entry.id   AF-J0N5P8-F1
#
_cell.length_a   1.000
_cell.length_b   1.000
_cell.length_c   1.000
_cell.angle_alpha   90.00
_cell.angle_beta   90.00
_cell.angle_gamma   90.00
#
_symmetry.space_group_name_H-M   'P 1'
#
loop_
_entity.id
_entity.type
_entity.pdbx_description
1 polymer ?
#
loop_
_entity_poly.entity_id
_entity_poly.type
_entity_poly.pdbx_seq_one_letter_code
_entity_poly.pdbx_strand_id
1 'polypeptide(L)'
;MSSTAEENALYASTNREHFSVLDRLEEISKRKINPKYINQNINQQAGYSAEIKEQAHVNAHNSLAGKRERIVQYDDLSSGQKAQVKKLFPNYATPSKNHEIVDYISVDEKGNVIPGTAVQSKFVGRNGEECFKKLLSKDYEKYFENGAKMKIARNHYGDFQRAVNTRIKSLESQIAKQNGLGDFQKAAHLEKKTPTLQNNQSPYKTCELH
;
A
#
# COMPACT_ATOMS: atom_id res chain seq x y z
N MET A 1 15.11 -37.13 -3.97
CA MET A 1 13.74 -37.36 -4.49
C MET A 1 12.68 -36.50 -3.75
N SER A 2 12.98 -35.27 -3.29
CA SER A 2 11.98 -34.42 -2.58
C SER A 2 11.54 -33.14 -3.30
N SER A 3 12.14 -32.76 -4.44
CA SER A 3 11.81 -31.45 -5.04
C SER A 3 10.41 -31.39 -5.68
N THR A 4 9.94 -32.47 -6.33
CA THR A 4 8.65 -32.44 -7.05
C THR A 4 7.44 -32.38 -6.12
N ALA A 5 7.51 -33.01 -4.95
CA ALA A 5 6.40 -32.99 -3.98
C ALA A 5 6.28 -31.63 -3.28
N GLU A 6 7.42 -31.04 -2.90
CA GLU A 6 7.49 -29.70 -2.30
C GLU A 6 7.04 -28.62 -3.30
N GLU A 7 7.47 -28.73 -4.56
CA GLU A 7 7.07 -27.83 -5.65
C GLU A 7 5.56 -27.93 -5.94
N ASN A 8 5.00 -29.14 -6.00
CA ASN A 8 3.55 -29.33 -6.17
C ASN A 8 2.73 -28.74 -5.01
N ALA A 9 3.20 -28.89 -3.76
CA ALA A 9 2.54 -28.31 -2.59
C ALA A 9 2.56 -26.77 -2.64
N LEU A 10 3.66 -26.19 -3.13
CA LEU A 10 3.81 -24.75 -3.31
C LEU A 10 2.81 -24.20 -4.34
N TYR A 11 2.74 -24.83 -5.52
CA TYR A 11 1.78 -24.46 -6.56
C TYR A 11 0.33 -24.64 -6.10
N ALA A 12 0.02 -25.71 -5.36
CA ALA A 12 -1.31 -25.91 -4.80
C ALA A 12 -1.68 -24.80 -3.79
N SER A 13 -0.74 -24.39 -2.94
CA SER A 13 -0.94 -23.27 -2.01
C SER A 13 -1.19 -21.96 -2.74
N THR A 14 -0.43 -21.66 -3.80
CA THR A 14 -0.62 -20.47 -4.64
C THR A 14 -1.98 -20.46 -5.32
N ASN A 15 -2.41 -21.58 -5.90
CA ASN A 15 -3.74 -21.70 -6.51
C ASN A 15 -4.85 -21.50 -5.48
N ARG A 16 -4.69 -22.01 -4.26
CA ARG A 16 -5.65 -21.82 -3.17
C ARG A 16 -5.86 -20.34 -2.83
N GLU A 17 -4.78 -19.55 -2.77
CA GLU A 17 -4.89 -18.10 -2.51
C GLU A 17 -5.72 -17.40 -3.61
N HIS A 18 -5.47 -17.71 -4.88
CA HIS A 18 -6.23 -17.13 -6.00
C HIS A 18 -7.69 -17.58 -6.04
N PHE A 19 -7.98 -18.84 -5.71
CA PHE A 19 -9.35 -19.34 -5.68
C PHE A 19 -10.15 -18.84 -4.48
N SER A 20 -9.48 -18.56 -3.35
CA SER A 20 -10.13 -18.09 -2.11
C SER A 20 -10.91 -16.78 -2.27
N VAL A 21 -10.63 -16.02 -3.33
CA VAL A 21 -11.24 -14.71 -3.56
C VAL A 21 -12.38 -14.71 -4.59
N LEU A 22 -12.59 -15.81 -5.31
CA LEU A 22 -13.55 -15.85 -6.42
C LEU A 22 -14.98 -15.55 -5.98
N ASP A 23 -15.44 -16.16 -4.89
CA ASP A 23 -16.81 -15.95 -4.39
C ASP A 23 -17.06 -14.48 -4.00
N ARG A 24 -16.07 -13.82 -3.36
CA ARG A 24 -16.15 -12.40 -3.00
C ARG A 24 -16.18 -11.50 -4.24
N LEU A 25 -15.37 -11.81 -5.25
CA LEU A 25 -15.35 -11.07 -6.51
C LEU A 25 -16.67 -11.23 -7.28
N GLU A 26 -17.24 -12.43 -7.25
CA GLU A 26 -18.55 -12.70 -7.84
C GLU A 26 -19.65 -11.90 -7.11
N GLU A 27 -19.64 -11.87 -5.77
CA GLU A 27 -20.57 -11.05 -4.99
C GLU A 27 -20.50 -9.57 -5.39
N ILE A 28 -19.29 -9.02 -5.55
CA ILE A 28 -19.09 -7.62 -5.95
C ILE A 28 -19.70 -7.36 -7.33
N SER A 29 -19.49 -8.26 -8.28
CA SER A 29 -20.04 -8.11 -9.64
C SER A 29 -21.57 -8.06 -9.68
N LYS A 30 -22.24 -8.66 -8.68
CA LYS A 30 -23.70 -8.67 -8.53
C LYS A 30 -24.24 -7.46 -7.75
N ARG A 31 -23.40 -6.57 -7.21
CA ARG A 31 -23.84 -5.43 -6.40
C ARG A 31 -24.60 -4.41 -7.25
N LYS A 32 -25.73 -3.93 -6.71
CA LYS A 32 -26.59 -2.93 -7.37
C LYS A 32 -25.82 -1.63 -7.65
N ILE A 33 -26.03 -1.10 -8.85
CA ILE A 33 -25.54 0.22 -9.26
C ILE A 33 -26.70 1.19 -9.22
N ASN A 34 -26.59 2.26 -8.43
CA ASN A 34 -27.57 3.33 -8.41
C ASN A 34 -27.38 4.22 -9.66
N PRO A 35 -28.41 4.40 -10.51
CA PRO A 35 -28.30 5.23 -11.72
C PRO A 35 -27.83 6.67 -11.47
N LYS A 36 -28.10 7.24 -10.28
CA LYS A 36 -27.64 8.60 -9.91
C LYS A 36 -26.16 8.66 -9.55
N TYR A 37 -25.54 7.52 -9.21
CA TYR A 37 -24.18 7.43 -8.67
C TYR A 37 -23.35 6.36 -9.39
N ILE A 38 -23.64 6.10 -10.67
CA ILE A 38 -23.02 5.03 -11.46
C ILE A 38 -21.50 5.04 -11.32
N ASN A 39 -20.87 6.17 -11.62
CA ASN A 39 -19.41 6.30 -11.56
C ASN A 39 -18.85 6.04 -10.16
N GLN A 40 -19.53 6.52 -9.12
CA GLN A 40 -19.09 6.33 -7.73
C GLN A 40 -19.22 4.87 -7.31
N ASN A 41 -20.31 4.20 -7.67
CA ASN A 41 -20.51 2.80 -7.35
C ASN A 41 -19.52 1.91 -8.10
N ILE A 42 -19.32 2.14 -9.40
CA ILE A 42 -18.33 1.42 -10.20
C ILE A 42 -16.93 1.60 -9.59
N ASN A 43 -16.52 2.83 -9.27
CA ASN A 43 -15.21 3.09 -8.68
C ASN A 43 -15.03 2.42 -7.32
N GLN A 44 -16.05 2.40 -6.46
CA GLN A 44 -16.01 1.70 -5.18
C GLN A 44 -15.91 0.18 -5.35
N GLN A 45 -16.72 -0.40 -6.24
CA GLN A 45 -16.68 -1.84 -6.52
C GLN A 45 -15.34 -2.25 -7.15
N ALA A 46 -14.80 -1.45 -8.07
CA ALA A 46 -13.49 -1.66 -8.67
C ALA A 46 -12.37 -1.56 -7.64
N GLY A 47 -12.41 -0.56 -6.75
CA GLY A 47 -11.47 -0.42 -5.64
C GLY A 47 -11.46 -1.64 -4.75
N TYR A 48 -12.62 -2.06 -4.24
CA TYR A 48 -12.72 -3.23 -3.37
C TYR A 48 -12.31 -4.53 -4.08
N SER A 49 -12.60 -4.67 -5.38
CA SER A 49 -12.14 -5.80 -6.19
C SER A 49 -10.62 -5.82 -6.35
N ALA A 50 -10.00 -4.66 -6.61
CA ALA A 50 -8.55 -4.53 -6.68
C ALA A 50 -7.92 -4.90 -5.34
N GLU A 51 -8.57 -4.56 -4.23
CA GLU A 51 -8.04 -4.86 -2.90
C GLU A 51 -8.00 -6.36 -2.58
N ILE A 52 -9.10 -7.04 -2.89
CA ILE A 52 -9.20 -8.49 -2.73
C ILE A 52 -8.20 -9.22 -3.63
N LYS A 53 -8.06 -8.80 -4.90
CA LYS A 53 -7.10 -9.38 -5.84
C LYS A 53 -5.67 -9.19 -5.37
N GLU A 54 -5.35 -8.03 -4.81
CA GLU A 54 -4.02 -7.76 -4.30
C GLU A 54 -3.66 -8.67 -3.13
N GLN A 55 -4.58 -8.87 -2.18
CA GLN A 55 -4.37 -9.78 -1.05
C GLN A 55 -3.99 -11.19 -1.54
N ALA A 56 -4.79 -11.75 -2.46
CA ALA A 56 -4.50 -13.06 -3.03
C ALA A 56 -3.16 -13.09 -3.77
N HIS A 57 -2.86 -12.06 -4.57
CA HIS A 57 -1.61 -11.97 -5.32
C HIS A 57 -0.37 -11.92 -4.43
N VAL A 58 -0.35 -11.07 -3.40
CA VAL A 58 0.79 -10.97 -2.47
C VAL A 58 0.94 -12.24 -1.65
N ASN A 59 -0.16 -12.85 -1.20
CA ASN A 59 -0.10 -14.10 -0.43
C ASN A 59 0.36 -15.29 -1.28
N ALA A 60 -0.05 -15.35 -2.55
CA ALA A 60 0.47 -16.28 -3.54
C ALA A 60 1.98 -16.10 -3.74
N HIS A 61 2.44 -14.87 -3.94
CA HIS A 61 3.86 -14.56 -4.09
C HIS A 61 4.67 -14.90 -2.82
N ASN A 62 4.14 -14.57 -1.64
CA ASN A 62 4.77 -14.93 -0.38
C ASN A 62 4.89 -16.45 -0.23
N SER A 63 3.86 -17.20 -0.61
CA SER A 63 3.91 -18.66 -0.65
C SER A 63 5.06 -19.12 -1.53
N LEU A 64 5.12 -18.68 -2.79
CA LEU A 64 6.18 -19.03 -3.75
C LEU A 64 7.58 -18.67 -3.23
N ALA A 65 7.71 -17.56 -2.52
CA ALA A 65 8.98 -17.10 -1.94
C ALA A 65 9.35 -17.82 -0.62
N GLY A 66 8.59 -18.83 -0.19
CA GLY A 66 8.78 -19.51 1.09
C GLY A 66 8.51 -18.62 2.32
N LYS A 67 7.89 -17.46 2.11
CA LYS A 67 7.52 -16.54 3.17
C LYS A 67 6.24 -17.00 3.83
N ARG A 68 6.31 -16.96 5.15
CA ARG A 68 5.26 -17.45 6.03
C ARG A 68 4.30 -16.36 6.51
N GLU A 69 4.57 -15.12 6.12
CA GLU A 69 3.68 -13.97 6.37
C GLU A 69 2.56 -13.91 5.32
N ARG A 70 1.42 -13.35 5.73
CA ARG A 70 0.26 -13.09 4.87
C ARG A 70 -0.21 -11.66 5.06
N ILE A 71 -0.56 -10.98 3.97
CA ILE A 71 -1.28 -9.72 4.07
C ILE A 71 -2.76 -10.00 4.25
N VAL A 72 -3.39 -9.19 5.11
CA VAL A 72 -4.81 -9.31 5.46
C VAL A 72 -5.41 -7.91 5.43
N GLN A 73 -6.57 -7.75 4.80
CA GLN A 73 -7.37 -6.53 4.88
C GLN A 73 -7.74 -6.23 6.33
N TYR A 74 -7.70 -4.96 6.72
CA TYR A 74 -8.04 -4.55 8.08
C TYR A 74 -9.43 -5.07 8.51
N ASP A 75 -10.40 -5.03 7.61
CA ASP A 75 -11.77 -5.49 7.86
C ASP A 75 -11.83 -6.96 8.27
N ASP A 76 -10.97 -7.79 7.67
CA ASP A 76 -10.89 -9.24 7.87
C ASP A 76 -10.06 -9.62 9.12
N LEU A 77 -9.44 -8.65 9.81
CA LEU A 77 -8.71 -8.90 11.05
C LEU A 77 -9.66 -9.26 12.20
N SER A 78 -9.25 -10.23 13.00
CA SER A 78 -9.88 -10.57 14.29
C SER A 78 -9.77 -9.41 15.30
N SER A 79 -10.61 -9.42 16.33
CA SER A 79 -10.55 -8.42 17.41
C SER A 79 -9.18 -8.38 18.10
N GLY A 80 -8.53 -9.53 18.27
CA GLY A 80 -7.18 -9.61 18.84
C GLY A 80 -6.11 -8.96 17.97
N GLN A 81 -6.20 -9.14 16.65
CA GLN A 81 -5.32 -8.47 15.68
C GLN A 81 -5.62 -6.97 15.61
N LYS A 82 -6.88 -6.55 15.59
CA LYS A 82 -7.27 -5.13 15.65
C LYS A 82 -6.74 -4.44 16.91
N ALA A 83 -6.72 -5.14 18.06
CA ALA A 83 -6.09 -4.63 19.28
C ALA A 83 -4.56 -4.47 19.14
N GLN A 84 -3.88 -5.32 18.37
CA GLN A 84 -2.46 -5.12 18.03
C GLN A 84 -2.27 -3.91 17.12
N VAL A 85 -3.14 -3.71 16.12
CA VAL A 85 -3.15 -2.50 15.28
C VAL A 85 -3.34 -1.24 16.13
N LYS A 86 -4.24 -1.25 17.12
CA LYS A 86 -4.42 -0.12 18.06
C LYS A 86 -3.12 0.26 18.78
N LYS A 87 -2.30 -0.72 19.14
CA LYS A 87 -0.99 -0.46 19.79
C LYS A 87 0.00 0.20 18.83
N LEU A 88 -0.06 -0.13 17.54
CA LEU A 88 0.77 0.51 16.50
C LEU A 88 0.30 1.93 16.18
N PHE A 89 -1.01 2.18 16.22
CA PHE A 89 -1.62 3.46 15.88
C PHE A 89 -2.49 4.00 17.04
N PRO A 90 -1.90 4.35 18.19
CA PRO A 90 -2.64 4.67 19.41
C PRO A 90 -3.53 5.91 19.28
N ASN A 91 -3.17 6.84 18.39
CA ASN A 91 -3.90 8.09 18.16
C ASN A 91 -5.08 7.94 17.19
N TYR A 92 -5.25 6.78 16.56
CA TYR A 92 -6.31 6.54 15.59
C TYR A 92 -7.40 5.65 16.17
N ALA A 93 -8.63 5.84 15.67
CA ALA A 93 -9.73 4.95 16.01
C ALA A 93 -9.44 3.54 15.47
N THR A 94 -9.92 2.52 16.19
CA THR A 94 -9.83 1.12 15.77
C THR A 94 -11.25 0.61 15.53
N PRO A 95 -11.88 1.03 14.43
CA PRO A 95 -13.26 0.65 14.14
C PRO A 95 -13.35 -0.84 13.80
N SER A 96 -14.57 -1.39 13.83
CA SER A 96 -14.80 -2.76 13.38
C SER A 96 -14.56 -2.93 11.88
N LYS A 97 -14.72 -1.86 11.09
CA LYS A 97 -14.46 -1.79 9.64
C LYS A 97 -13.82 -0.46 9.26
N ASN A 98 -13.04 -0.46 8.19
CA ASN A 98 -12.39 0.70 7.55
C ASN A 98 -11.53 1.52 8.51
N HIS A 99 -10.30 1.05 8.77
CA HIS A 99 -9.31 1.83 9.52
C HIS A 99 -8.80 3.00 8.69
N GLU A 100 -8.57 4.14 9.33
CA GLU A 100 -8.19 5.37 8.61
C GLU A 100 -6.82 5.27 7.93
N ILE A 101 -5.87 4.56 8.55
CA ILE A 101 -4.45 4.49 8.16
C ILE A 101 -4.06 3.14 7.52
N VAL A 102 -4.90 2.12 7.64
CA VAL A 102 -4.51 0.74 7.34
C VAL A 102 -5.59 0.06 6.50
N ASP A 103 -5.30 -0.13 5.22
CA ASP A 103 -6.12 -1.00 4.36
C ASP A 103 -5.68 -2.46 4.53
N TYR A 104 -4.35 -2.70 4.59
CA TYR A 104 -3.77 -4.03 4.83
C TYR A 104 -2.68 -3.98 5.88
N ILE A 105 -2.46 -5.12 6.52
CA ILE A 105 -1.29 -5.35 7.34
C ILE A 105 -0.84 -6.81 7.21
N SER A 106 0.46 -7.06 7.39
CA SER A 106 0.97 -8.42 7.39
C SER A 106 0.78 -9.08 8.76
N VAL A 107 0.48 -10.37 8.74
CA VAL A 107 0.43 -11.23 9.91
C VAL A 107 1.41 -12.39 9.76
N ASP A 108 2.00 -12.84 10.86
CA ASP A 108 2.87 -14.02 10.90
C ASP A 108 2.06 -15.33 10.88
N GLU A 109 2.75 -16.48 10.92
CA GLU A 109 2.11 -17.81 10.95
C GLU A 109 1.17 -18.03 12.13
N LYS A 110 1.42 -17.33 13.24
CA LYS A 110 0.62 -17.40 14.45
C LYS A 110 -0.54 -16.40 14.43
N GLY A 111 -0.66 -15.62 13.36
CA GLY A 111 -1.66 -14.58 13.19
C GLY A 111 -1.34 -13.28 13.92
N ASN A 112 -0.11 -13.07 14.42
CA ASN A 112 0.28 -11.80 15.04
C ASN A 112 0.55 -10.75 13.97
N VAL A 113 0.12 -9.53 14.23
CA VAL A 113 0.36 -8.38 13.36
C VAL A 113 1.85 -8.05 13.35
N ILE A 114 2.43 -7.93 12.15
CA ILE A 114 3.84 -7.59 11.95
C ILE A 114 3.98 -6.05 11.87
N PRO A 115 4.69 -5.39 12.80
CA PRO A 115 4.90 -3.94 12.78
C PRO A 115 5.61 -3.46 11.50
N GLY A 116 5.33 -2.23 11.06
CA GLY A 116 5.97 -1.64 9.87
C GLY A 116 5.52 -2.22 8.52
N THR A 117 4.46 -3.03 8.52
CA THR A 117 3.88 -3.65 7.31
C THR A 117 2.53 -3.07 6.91
N ALA A 118 2.05 -2.04 7.63
CA ALA A 118 0.80 -1.37 7.30
C ALA A 118 0.87 -0.76 5.89
N VAL A 119 -0.17 -0.98 5.10
CA VAL A 119 -0.31 -0.46 3.74
C VAL A 119 -1.63 0.30 3.62
N GLN A 120 -1.57 1.45 2.97
CA GLN A 120 -2.74 2.23 2.54
C GLN A 120 -2.70 2.40 1.03
N SER A 121 -3.79 2.04 0.35
CA SER A 121 -3.99 2.26 -1.07
C SER A 121 -4.70 3.59 -1.32
N LYS A 122 -4.16 4.42 -2.22
CA LYS A 122 -4.79 5.67 -2.67
C LYS A 122 -4.70 5.80 -4.18
N PHE A 123 -5.85 5.69 -4.83
CA PHE A 123 -6.01 5.85 -6.27
C PHE A 123 -6.44 7.30 -6.57
N VAL A 124 -5.47 8.23 -6.49
CA VAL A 124 -5.73 9.67 -6.65
C VAL A 124 -4.89 10.29 -7.76
N GLY A 125 -5.44 11.34 -8.38
CA GLY A 125 -4.82 12.03 -9.51
C GLY A 125 -5.19 11.39 -10.85
N ARG A 126 -5.02 12.14 -11.95
CA ARG A 126 -5.29 11.63 -13.30
C ARG A 126 -4.09 10.85 -13.89
N ASN A 127 -2.91 11.06 -13.32
CA ASN A 127 -1.65 10.43 -13.68
C ASN A 127 -0.74 10.38 -12.44
N GLY A 128 0.46 9.82 -12.59
CA GLY A 128 1.39 9.69 -11.48
C GLY A 128 1.99 10.99 -10.96
N GLU A 129 2.12 12.02 -11.80
CA GLU A 129 2.61 13.32 -11.34
C GLU A 129 1.58 14.02 -10.44
N GLU A 130 0.30 14.02 -10.84
CA GLU A 130 -0.78 14.53 -10.00
C GLU A 130 -0.93 13.71 -8.71
N CYS A 131 -0.79 12.37 -8.82
CA CYS A 131 -0.80 11.48 -7.66
C CYS A 131 0.30 11.86 -6.67
N PHE A 132 1.53 12.06 -7.15
CA PHE A 132 2.66 12.52 -6.34
C PHE A 132 2.38 13.85 -5.65
N LYS A 133 1.87 14.85 -6.38
CA LYS A 133 1.52 16.16 -5.79
C LYS A 133 0.47 16.04 -4.69
N LYS A 134 -0.52 15.17 -4.87
CA LYS A 134 -1.55 14.90 -3.84
C LYS A 134 -0.96 14.21 -2.62
N LEU A 135 -0.13 13.18 -2.80
CA LEU A 135 0.49 12.49 -1.67
C LEU A 135 1.46 13.39 -0.87
N LEU A 136 1.95 14.48 -1.44
CA LEU A 136 2.72 15.49 -0.71
C LEU A 136 1.86 16.53 0.03
N SER A 137 0.53 16.51 -0.12
CA SER A 137 -0.31 17.45 0.60
C SER A 137 -0.48 17.06 2.06
N LYS A 138 -0.82 18.04 2.89
CA LYS A 138 -1.01 17.90 4.34
C LYS A 138 -1.99 16.78 4.72
N ASP A 139 -3.02 16.56 3.90
CA ASP A 139 -4.06 15.54 4.15
C ASP A 139 -3.51 14.10 4.12
N TYR A 140 -2.35 13.89 3.49
CA TYR A 140 -1.71 12.57 3.34
C TYR A 140 -0.49 12.38 4.24
N GLU A 141 -0.01 13.44 4.90
CA GLU A 141 1.16 13.40 5.79
C GLU A 141 1.00 12.33 6.88
N LYS A 142 -0.21 12.22 7.41
CA LYS A 142 -0.59 11.24 8.44
C LYS A 142 -0.22 9.79 8.12
N TYR A 143 -0.28 9.38 6.85
CA TYR A 143 0.06 8.00 6.47
C TYR A 143 1.57 7.77 6.64
N PHE A 144 2.39 8.71 6.16
CA PHE A 144 3.84 8.60 6.21
C PHE A 144 4.39 8.77 7.62
N GLU A 145 3.87 9.71 8.40
CA GLU A 145 4.25 9.92 9.80
C GLU A 145 3.99 8.69 10.67
N ASN A 146 2.97 7.91 10.33
CA ASN A 146 2.62 6.69 11.02
C ASN A 146 3.25 5.44 10.38
N GLY A 147 4.16 5.61 9.42
CA GLY A 147 4.91 4.52 8.79
C GLY A 147 4.06 3.62 7.89
N ALA A 148 2.87 4.07 7.47
CA ALA A 148 2.06 3.35 6.50
C ALA A 148 2.69 3.47 5.11
N LYS A 149 2.85 2.32 4.46
CA LYS A 149 3.32 2.22 3.08
C LYS A 149 2.18 2.60 2.15
N MET A 150 2.44 3.51 1.24
CA MET A 150 1.43 3.93 0.28
C MET A 150 1.46 3.05 -0.96
N LYS A 151 0.27 2.72 -1.47
CA LYS A 151 0.09 2.03 -2.75
C LYS A 151 -0.72 2.90 -3.72
N ILE A 152 -0.27 2.95 -4.96
CA ILE A 152 -0.88 3.75 -6.04
C ILE A 152 -1.27 2.87 -7.22
N ALA A 153 -2.02 3.44 -8.17
CA ALA A 153 -2.37 2.77 -9.41
C ALA A 153 -1.11 2.41 -10.23
N ARG A 154 -1.06 1.22 -10.82
CA ARG A 154 0.09 0.74 -11.63
C ARG A 154 0.41 1.69 -12.78
N ASN A 155 -0.62 2.14 -13.50
CA ASN A 155 -0.50 3.07 -14.63
C ASN A 155 0.06 4.45 -14.21
N HIS A 156 -0.01 4.80 -12.93
CA HIS A 156 0.58 6.03 -12.40
C HIS A 156 2.07 5.87 -12.06
N TYR A 157 2.58 4.64 -11.92
CA TYR A 157 3.90 4.39 -11.34
C TYR A 157 5.04 5.07 -12.11
N GLY A 158 5.05 4.96 -13.44
CA GLY A 158 6.13 5.54 -14.25
C GLY A 158 6.23 7.06 -14.10
N ASP A 159 5.09 7.76 -14.20
CA ASP A 159 5.02 9.21 -14.04
C ASP A 159 5.35 9.62 -12.60
N PHE A 160 4.86 8.86 -11.63
CA PHE A 160 5.11 9.09 -10.20
C PHE A 160 6.60 9.02 -9.89
N GLN A 161 7.29 7.96 -10.34
CA GLN A 161 8.73 7.82 -10.16
C GLN A 161 9.52 8.96 -10.79
N ARG A 162 9.14 9.38 -12.01
CA ARG A 162 9.78 10.53 -12.67
C ARG A 162 9.59 11.81 -11.86
N ALA A 163 8.38 12.05 -11.33
CA ALA A 163 8.09 13.21 -10.49
C ALA A 163 8.90 13.21 -9.19
N VAL A 164 8.98 12.07 -8.50
CA VAL A 164 9.78 11.92 -7.26
C VAL A 164 11.27 12.16 -7.56
N ASN A 165 11.82 11.51 -8.59
CA ASN A 165 13.23 11.66 -8.95
C ASN A 165 13.59 13.10 -9.34
N THR A 166 12.70 13.76 -10.09
CA THR A 166 12.87 15.17 -10.45
C THR A 166 12.90 16.06 -9.21
N ARG A 167 12.01 15.78 -8.24
CA ARG A 167 11.95 16.53 -6.99
C ARG A 167 13.19 16.31 -6.11
N ILE A 168 13.68 15.08 -6.00
CA ILE A 168 14.90 14.75 -5.25
C ILE A 168 16.09 15.50 -5.85
N LYS A 169 16.33 15.40 -7.16
CA LYS A 169 17.42 16.12 -7.85
C LYS A 169 17.35 17.63 -7.65
N SER A 170 16.13 18.19 -7.70
CA SER A 170 15.92 19.61 -7.44
C SER A 170 16.26 20.00 -6.00
N LEU A 171 15.91 19.18 -5.01
CA LEU A 171 16.24 19.42 -3.61
C LEU A 171 17.75 19.30 -3.36
N GLU A 172 18.39 18.27 -3.90
CA GLU A 172 19.85 18.08 -3.82
C GLU A 172 20.59 19.30 -4.38
N SER A 173 20.15 19.80 -5.53
CA SER A 173 20.72 21.00 -6.15
C SER A 173 20.52 22.26 -5.29
N GLN A 174 19.35 22.40 -4.65
CA GLN A 174 19.08 23.50 -3.73
C GLN A 174 19.93 23.42 -2.46
N ILE A 175 20.08 22.22 -1.88
CA ILE A 175 20.94 21.99 -0.71
C ILE A 175 22.39 22.36 -1.03
N ALA A 176 22.93 21.87 -2.15
CA ALA A 176 24.28 22.20 -2.59
C ALA A 176 24.47 23.72 -2.77
N LYS A 177 23.49 24.41 -3.36
CA LYS A 177 23.52 25.87 -3.50
C LYS A 177 23.53 26.59 -2.14
N GLN A 178 22.67 26.20 -1.20
CA GLN A 178 22.62 26.85 0.12
C GLN A 178 23.91 26.62 0.91
N ASN A 179 24.48 25.41 0.86
CA ASN A 179 25.78 25.10 1.46
C ASN A 179 26.90 25.96 0.87
N GLY A 180 26.92 26.16 -0.45
CA GLY A 180 27.88 27.05 -1.12
C GLY A 180 27.73 28.53 -0.75
N LEU A 181 26.53 28.95 -0.32
CA LEU A 181 26.25 30.30 0.18
C LEU A 181 26.51 30.45 1.69
N GLY A 182 26.90 29.39 2.40
CA GLY A 182 27.04 29.38 3.86
C GLY A 182 25.72 29.40 4.63
N ASP A 183 24.57 29.22 3.96
CA ASP A 183 23.24 29.20 4.58
C ASP A 183 22.88 27.78 5.05
N PHE A 184 23.61 27.32 6.07
CA PHE A 184 23.47 25.97 6.61
C PHE A 184 22.10 25.71 7.24
N GLN A 185 21.44 26.75 7.75
CA GLN A 185 20.10 26.61 8.33
C GLN A 185 19.06 26.25 7.26
N LYS A 186 19.09 26.91 6.11
CA LYS A 186 18.20 26.56 4.99
C LYS A 186 18.54 25.19 4.40
N ALA A 187 19.82 24.84 4.28
CA ALA A 187 20.24 23.52 3.83
C ALA A 187 19.67 22.40 4.73
N ALA A 188 19.84 22.51 6.05
CA ALA A 188 19.32 21.54 7.01
C ALA A 188 17.79 21.40 6.96
N HIS A 189 17.05 22.50 6.69
CA HIS A 189 15.59 22.42 6.53
C HIS A 189 15.19 21.66 5.24
N LEU A 190 15.96 21.78 4.17
CA LEU A 190 15.73 21.06 2.92
C LEU A 190 16.07 19.57 3.05
N GLU A 191 17.16 19.24 3.74
CA GLU A 191 17.58 17.86 3.99
C GLU A 191 16.51 17.03 4.72
N LYS A 192 15.78 17.64 5.65
CA LYS A 192 14.66 16.97 6.36
C LYS A 192 13.55 16.48 5.43
N LYS A 193 13.41 17.05 4.21
CA LYS A 193 12.36 16.67 3.24
C LYS A 193 12.77 15.46 2.38
N THR A 194 14.05 15.15 2.29
CA THR A 194 14.57 14.08 1.43
C THR A 194 14.18 12.68 1.92
N PRO A 195 14.28 12.33 3.22
CA PRO A 195 13.88 11.02 3.73
C PRO A 195 12.41 10.68 3.42
N THR A 196 11.50 11.64 3.55
CA THR A 196 10.07 11.46 3.22
C THR A 196 9.89 11.11 1.75
N LEU A 197 10.61 11.76 0.84
CA LEU A 197 10.54 11.48 -0.59
C LEU A 197 11.15 10.13 -0.97
N GLN A 198 12.23 9.73 -0.32
CA GLN A 198 12.85 8.41 -0.52
C GLN A 198 11.99 7.28 0.02
N ASN A 199 11.36 7.47 1.18
CA ASN A 199 10.32 6.56 1.68
C ASN A 199 9.15 6.43 0.72
N ASN A 200 8.86 7.47 -0.08
CA ASN A 200 7.88 7.43 -1.16
C ASN A 200 8.39 6.75 -2.45
N GLN A 201 9.58 6.15 -2.48
CA GLN A 201 10.05 5.34 -3.60
C GLN A 201 10.02 3.84 -3.29
N SER A 202 10.28 3.46 -2.04
CA SER A 202 10.45 2.06 -1.62
C SER A 202 9.20 1.17 -1.55
N PRO A 203 7.97 1.65 -1.28
CA PRO A 203 6.82 0.75 -1.07
C PRO A 203 6.15 0.26 -2.36
N TYR A 204 6.66 0.63 -3.54
CA TYR A 204 5.92 0.52 -4.80
C TYR A 204 6.38 -0.59 -5.76
N LYS A 205 7.15 -1.57 -5.28
CA LYS A 205 7.40 -2.76 -6.09
C LYS A 205 6.15 -3.65 -6.04
N THR A 206 5.63 -3.93 -7.23
CA THR A 206 4.59 -4.91 -7.59
C THR A 206 3.14 -4.55 -7.27
N CYS A 207 2.47 -3.98 -8.26
CA CYS A 207 1.08 -4.33 -8.56
C CYS A 207 1.07 -4.78 -10.03
N GLU A 208 1.18 -6.07 -10.29
CA GLU A 208 0.88 -6.62 -11.61
C GLU A 208 -0.60 -6.96 -11.67
N LEU A 209 -1.41 -6.03 -12.17
CA LEU A 209 -2.76 -6.35 -12.60
C LEU A 209 -2.84 -6.08 -14.10
N HIS A 210 -3.35 -7.08 -14.81
CA HIS A 210 -3.54 -7.15 -16.26
C HIS A 210 -4.63 -6.19 -16.71
#